data_AF-A0A8B6H225-F1
#
_entry.id   AF-A0A8B6H225-F1
#
_cell.length_a   1.000
_cell.length_b   1.000
_cell.length_c   1.000
_cell.angle_alpha   90.00
_cell.angle_beta   90.00
_cell.angle_gamma   90.00
#
_symmetry.space_group_name_H-M   'P 1'
#
loop_
_entity.id
_entity.type
_entity.pdbx_description
1 polymer ?
#
loop_
_entity_poly.entity_id
_entity_poly.type
_entity_poly.pdbx_seq_one_letter_code
_entity_poly.pdbx_strand_id
1 'polypeptide(L)' 'MNNENELNDLKVKIKDYYDKKAEAVRIRSKVNWYEKGEKSTGYFFNLEKKRGAEKLWSRIKGADGKYKDDIESILEEQ' A
#
# COMPACT_ATOMS: atom_id res chain seq x y z
N MET A 1 -20.35 31.20 -31.05
CA MET A 1 -19.54 31.98 -30.09
C MET A 1 -19.88 31.72 -28.62
N ASN A 2 -21.15 31.57 -28.19
CA ASN A 2 -21.45 31.33 -26.77
C ASN A 2 -21.04 29.94 -26.25
N ASN A 3 -21.26 28.86 -27.01
CA ASN A 3 -20.93 27.50 -26.56
C ASN A 3 -19.44 27.24 -26.32
N GLU A 4 -18.55 27.87 -27.10
CA GLU A 4 -17.10 27.70 -26.91
C GLU A 4 -16.60 28.40 -25.64
N ASN A 5 -17.18 29.56 -25.33
CA ASN A 5 -16.88 30.29 -24.10
C ASN A 5 -17.39 29.54 -22.87
N GLU A 6 -18.63 29.02 -22.93
CA GLU A 6 -19.19 28.17 -21.85
C GLU A 6 -18.38 26.89 -21.64
N LEU A 7 -17.93 26.24 -22.72
CA LEU A 7 -17.07 25.07 -22.64
C LEU A 7 -15.73 25.40 -21.99
N ASN A 8 -15.14 26.55 -22.33
CA ASN A 8 -13.87 26.97 -21.76
C ASN A 8 -14.01 27.31 -20.27
N ASP A 9 -15.05 28.03 -19.90
CA ASP A 9 -15.37 28.34 -18.50
C ASP A 9 -15.55 27.07 -17.67
N LEU A 10 -16.23 26.06 -18.22
CA LEU A 10 -16.42 24.79 -17.54
C LEU A 10 -15.09 24.04 -17.34
N LYS A 11 -14.20 24.06 -18.34
CA LYS A 11 -12.85 23.48 -18.22
C LYS A 11 -12.03 24.17 -17.13
N VAL A 12 -12.08 25.51 -17.07
CA VAL A 12 -11.40 26.29 -16.03
C VAL A 12 -11.91 25.91 -14.64
N LYS A 13 -13.24 25.82 -14.46
CA LYS A 13 -13.85 25.40 -13.18
C LYS A 13 -13.44 23.99 -12.77
N ILE A 14 -13.42 23.05 -13.71
CA ILE A 14 -12.98 21.67 -13.44
C ILE A 14 -11.52 21.66 -12.99
N LYS A 15 -10.65 22.41 -13.69
CA LYS A 15 -9.24 22.51 -13.32
C LYS A 15 -9.07 23.09 -11.92
N ASP A 16 -9.71 24.23 -11.64
CA ASP A 16 -9.66 24.89 -10.32
C ASP A 16 -10.12 23.95 -9.19
N TYR A 17 -11.19 23.18 -9.42
CA TYR A 17 -11.65 22.18 -8.46
C TYR A 17 -10.58 21.12 -8.16
N TYR A 18 -9.92 20.58 -9.17
CA TYR A 18 -8.87 19.58 -8.98
C TYR A 18 -7.61 20.17 -8.35
N ASP A 19 -7.25 21.41 -8.69
CA ASP A 19 -6.10 22.12 -8.10
C ASP A 19 -6.32 22.31 -6.59
N LYS A 20 -7.50 22.81 -6.19
CA LYS A 20 -7.89 22.95 -4.77
C LYS A 20 -7.93 21.61 -4.05
N LYS A 21 -8.45 20.56 -4.70
CA LYS A 21 -8.47 19.21 -4.14
C LYS A 21 -7.06 18.68 -3.90
N ALA A 22 -6.14 18.89 -4.84
CA ALA A 22 -4.75 18.47 -4.72
C ALA A 22 -4.02 19.21 -3.60
N GLU A 23 -4.22 20.53 -3.47
CA GLU A 23 -3.67 21.33 -2.37
C GLU A 23 -4.18 20.83 -1.01
N ALA A 24 -5.49 20.61 -0.88
CA ALA A 24 -6.09 20.10 0.35
C ALA A 24 -5.55 18.71 0.73
N VAL A 25 -5.32 17.82 -0.24
CA VAL A 25 -4.68 16.51 -0.01
C VAL A 25 -3.24 16.70 0.46
N ARG A 26 -2.47 17.60 -0.18
CA ARG A 26 -1.08 17.87 0.19
C ARG A 26 -0.96 18.33 1.64
N ILE A 27 -1.81 19.28 2.07
CA ILE A 27 -1.82 19.80 3.44
C ILE A 27 -2.18 18.69 4.44
N ARG A 28 -3.26 17.94 4.18
CA ARG A 28 -3.67 16.83 5.06
C ARG A 28 -2.61 15.74 5.17
N SER A 29 -1.94 15.39 4.07
CA SER A 29 -0.85 14.42 4.09
C SER A 29 0.32 14.90 4.93
N LYS A 30 0.68 16.18 4.82
CA LYS A 30 1.76 16.79 5.63
C LYS A 30 1.41 16.78 7.13
N VAL A 31 0.19 17.18 7.49
CA VAL A 31 -0.28 17.16 8.89
C VAL A 31 -0.30 15.73 9.42
N ASN A 32 -0.89 14.78 8.67
CA ASN A 32 -0.91 13.38 9.07
C ASN A 32 0.50 12.82 9.31
N TRP A 33 1.47 13.15 8.45
CA TRP A 33 2.85 12.71 8.64
C TRP A 33 3.48 13.31 9.90
N TYR A 34 3.30 14.61 10.12
CA TYR A 34 3.84 15.29 11.29
C TYR A 34 3.26 14.72 12.60
N GLU A 35 1.96 14.45 12.64
CA GLU A 35 1.27 13.95 13.84
C GLU A 35 1.51 12.46 14.10
N LYS A 36 1.51 11.64 13.05
CA LYS A 36 1.48 10.17 13.17
C LYS A 36 2.82 9.51 12.84
N GLY A 37 3.79 10.28 12.34
CA GLY A 37 5.06 9.80 11.83
C GLY A 37 4.92 8.99 10.53
N GLU A 38 6.05 8.43 10.12
CA GLU A 38 6.08 7.45 9.04
C GLU A 38 5.32 6.18 9.44
N LYS A 39 4.31 5.82 8.65
CA LYS A 39 3.64 4.53 8.77
C LYS A 39 3.76 3.79 7.45
N SER A 40 4.05 2.49 7.53
CA SER A 40 3.99 1.62 6.36
C SER A 40 2.62 1.76 5.71
N THR A 41 2.60 2.14 4.44
CA THR A 41 1.36 2.16 3.67
C THR A 41 0.80 0.74 3.57
N GLY A 42 -0.50 0.61 3.27
CA GLY A 42 -1.08 -0.71 2.98
C GLY A 42 -0.31 -1.47 1.90
N TYR A 43 0.33 -0.76 0.96
CA TYR A 43 1.24 -1.34 -0.02
C TYR A 43 2.45 -2.01 0.64
N PHE A 44 3.22 -1.29 1.47
CA PHE A 44 4.41 -1.87 2.12
C PHE A 44 4.05 -2.99 3.09
N PHE A 45 2.94 -2.87 3.82
CA PHE A 45 2.44 -3.92 4.68
C PHE A 45 2.12 -5.21 3.89
N ASN A 46 1.38 -5.10 2.78
CA ASN A 46 1.05 -6.24 1.94
C ASN A 46 2.27 -6.81 1.23
N LEU A 47 3.20 -5.96 0.81
CA LEU A 47 4.46 -6.37 0.20
C LEU A 47 5.28 -7.21 1.18
N GLU A 48 5.41 -6.78 2.43
CA GLU A 48 6.16 -7.53 3.44
C GLU A 48 5.47 -8.85 3.80
N LYS A 49 4.14 -8.85 3.92
CA LYS A 49 3.36 -10.09 4.11
C LYS A 49 3.59 -11.09 2.99
N LYS A 50 3.57 -10.65 1.73
CA LYS A 50 3.85 -11.51 0.56
C LYS A 50 5.28 -12.05 0.61
N ARG A 51 6.26 -11.18 0.85
CA ARG A 51 7.68 -11.59 0.96
C ARG A 51 7.92 -12.59 2.08
N GLY A 52 7.26 -12.41 3.22
CA GLY A 52 7.29 -13.36 4.32
C GLY A 52 6.77 -14.73 3.90
N ALA A 53 5.62 -14.79 3.22
CA ALA A 53 5.06 -16.05 2.72
C ALA A 53 5.95 -16.73 1.67
N GLU A 54 6.62 -15.96 0.80
CA GLU A 54 7.53 -16.51 -0.23
C GLU A 54 8.83 -17.07 0.38
N LYS A 55 9.31 -16.49 1.48
CA LYS A 55 10.54 -16.94 2.17
C LYS A 55 10.30 -18.05 3.19
N LEU A 56 9.06 -18.18 3.69
CA LEU A 56 8.72 -19.17 4.69
C LEU A 56 8.81 -20.58 4.09
N TRP A 57 9.50 -21.48 4.77
CA TRP A 57 9.42 -22.90 4.45
C TRP A 57 8.03 -23.41 4.82
N SER A 58 7.27 -23.88 3.83
CA SER A 58 5.96 -24.47 4.03
C SER A 58 6.01 -25.95 4.40
N ARG A 59 7.17 -26.59 4.21
CA ARG A 59 7.40 -28.00 4.55
C ARG A 59 8.89 -28.32 4.62
N ILE A 60 9.29 -29.14 5.58
CA ILE A 60 10.66 -29.68 5.69
C ILE A 60 10.61 -31.21 5.82
N LYS A 61 11.69 -31.89 5.41
CA LYS A 61 11.85 -33.34 5.61
C LYS A 61 12.76 -33.58 6.79
N GLY A 62 12.26 -34.24 7.83
CA GLY A 62 13.03 -34.54 9.02
C GLY A 62 14.00 -35.70 8.82
N ALA A 63 14.90 -35.87 9.80
CA ALA A 63 15.88 -36.97 9.80
C ALA A 63 15.24 -38.37 9.78
N ASP A 64 14.01 -38.50 10.30
CA ASP A 64 13.20 -39.72 10.25
C ASP A 64 12.60 -40.02 8.86
N GLY A 65 12.81 -39.12 7.90
CA GLY A 65 12.32 -39.21 6.53
C GLY A 65 10.88 -38.72 6.34
N LYS A 66 10.18 -38.30 7.40
CA LYS A 66 8.83 -37.76 7.32
C LYS A 66 8.84 -36.27 6.99
N TYR A 67 7.73 -35.80 6.45
CA TYR A 67 7.52 -34.37 6.19
C TYR A 67 6.75 -33.72 7.33
N LYS A 68 7.17 -32.49 7.66
CA LYS A 68 6.60 -31.60 8.66
C LYS A 68 6.17 -30.30 7.97
N ASP A 69 4.95 -29.85 8.17
CA ASP A 69 4.33 -28.71 7.47
C ASP A 69 3.79 -27.60 8.40
N ASP A 70 3.76 -27.83 9.71
CA ASP A 70 3.48 -26.79 10.69
C ASP A 70 4.74 -25.97 11.05
N ILE A 71 4.54 -24.69 11.38
CA ILE A 71 5.65 -23.75 11.61
C ILE A 71 6.50 -24.17 12.80
N GLU A 72 5.88 -24.68 13.88
CA GLU A 72 6.61 -25.04 15.10
C GLU A 72 7.54 -26.23 14.84
N SER A 73 7.02 -27.30 14.22
CA SER A 73 7.81 -28.49 13.92
C SER A 73 8.86 -28.26 12.82
N ILE A 74 8.60 -27.33 11.88
CA ILE A 74 9.61 -26.90 10.90
C ILE A 74 10.77 -26.18 11.61
N LEU A 75 10.48 -25.31 12.58
CA LEU A 75 11.50 -24.58 13.34
C LEU A 75 12.33 -25.50 14.24
N GLU A 76 11.74 -26.55 14.79
CA GLU A 76 12.47 -27.56 15.58
C GLU A 76 13.48 -28.37 14.76
N GLU A 77 13.32 -28.41 13.43
CA GLU A 77 14.19 -29.17 12.52
C GLU A 77 15.28 -28.29 11.86
N GLN A 78 15.30 -26.97 12.12
CA GLN A 78 16.27 -26.00 11.59
C GLN A 78 17.63 -26.01 12.31
#